data_AF-A0A0F9BTD5-F1
#
_entry.id   AF-A0A0F9BTD5-F1
#
_cell.length_a   1.000
_cell.length_b   1.000
_cell.length_c   1.000
_cell.angle_alpha   90.00
_cell.angle_beta   90.00
_cell.angle_gamma   90.00
#
_symmetry.space_group_name_H-M   'P 1'
#
loop_
_entity.id
_entity.type
_entity.pdbx_description
1 polymer ?
#
loop_
_entity_poly.entity_id
_entity_poly.type
_entity_poly.pdbx_seq_one_letter_code
_entity_poly.pdbx_strand_id
1 'polypeptide(L)'
;MKVKVVRRIGKAEFGSIALPTSHPGAVKYKRGKWSSAPQHCQERGYHLLVFDDLLLANRFVEDQFPEGSSVVFYCEVREIIKELPLMQGIFNYPFPGFHDMNNYFCWPKGTVMVKKVKLIKEIE
;
A
#
# COMPACT_ATOMS: atom_id res chain seq x y z
N MET A 1 -2.53 -2.10 16.77
CA MET A 1 -1.33 -2.62 16.07
C MET A 1 -1.48 -2.30 14.59
N LYS A 2 -0.42 -2.04 13.81
CA LYS A 2 -0.54 -1.80 12.36
C LYS A 2 0.18 -2.91 11.60
N VAL A 3 -0.39 -3.31 10.48
CA VAL A 3 0.17 -4.32 9.59
C VAL A 3 0.21 -3.83 8.16
N LYS A 4 1.17 -4.30 7.40
CA LYS A 4 1.37 -3.91 6.00
C LYS A 4 1.38 -5.16 5.14
N VAL A 5 0.52 -5.17 4.14
CA VAL A 5 0.57 -6.16 3.07
C VAL A 5 1.56 -5.68 2.00
N VAL A 6 2.48 -6.54 1.60
CA VAL A 6 3.48 -6.27 0.57
C VAL A 6 3.64 -7.47 -0.36
N ARG A 7 4.09 -7.23 -1.60
CA ARG A 7 4.49 -8.29 -2.53
C ARG A 7 5.96 -8.66 -2.29
N ARG A 8 6.30 -9.94 -2.30
CA ARG A 8 7.71 -10.38 -2.29
C ARG A 8 8.32 -10.20 -3.69
N ILE A 9 9.44 -9.49 -3.79
CA ILE A 9 10.18 -9.30 -5.06
C ILE A 9 11.46 -10.14 -5.07
N GLY A 10 12.11 -10.27 -3.91
CA GLY A 10 13.33 -11.05 -3.74
C GLY A 10 13.52 -11.49 -2.30
N LYS A 11 14.74 -11.91 -1.94
CA LYS A 11 15.04 -12.47 -0.61
C LYS A 11 14.80 -11.48 0.54
N ALA A 12 15.04 -10.19 0.32
CA ALA A 12 14.91 -9.14 1.33
C ALA A 12 14.27 -7.84 0.80
N GLU A 13 13.64 -7.91 -0.38
CA GLU A 13 13.01 -6.76 -1.04
C GLU A 13 11.53 -7.03 -1.28
N PHE A 14 10.72 -6.02 -0.98
CA PHE A 14 9.27 -6.09 -1.04
C PHE A 14 8.70 -4.91 -1.81
N GLY A 15 7.56 -5.09 -2.46
CA GLY A 15 6.87 -4.08 -3.26
C GLY A 15 5.50 -3.72 -2.70
N SER A 16 5.02 -2.54 -3.07
CA SER A 16 3.59 -2.21 -2.92
C SER A 16 2.74 -3.23 -3.68
N ILE A 17 1.60 -3.57 -3.09
CA ILE A 17 0.67 -4.53 -3.70
C ILE A 17 -0.26 -3.91 -4.74
N ALA A 18 -0.55 -2.60 -4.59
CA ALA A 18 -1.49 -1.87 -5.42
C ALA A 18 -0.93 -1.48 -6.81
N LEU A 19 0.39 -1.53 -7.00
CA LEU A 19 1.04 -1.06 -8.23
C LEU A 19 2.16 -2.02 -8.65
N PRO A 20 2.32 -2.31 -9.95
CA PRO A 20 3.50 -3.01 -10.46
C PRO A 20 4.78 -2.30 -10.01
N THR A 21 5.85 -3.05 -9.72
CA THR A 21 7.10 -2.47 -9.20
C THR A 21 7.83 -1.53 -10.17
N SER A 22 7.45 -1.56 -11.46
CA SER A 22 7.91 -0.65 -12.51
C SER A 22 7.14 0.68 -12.53
N HIS A 23 5.99 0.77 -11.84
CA HIS A 23 5.15 1.95 -11.85
C HIS A 23 5.78 3.08 -11.02
N PRO A 24 5.74 4.36 -11.47
CA PRO A 24 6.37 5.49 -10.77
C PRO A 24 5.88 5.71 -9.33
N GLY A 25 4.60 5.41 -9.08
CA GLY A 25 3.98 5.45 -7.75
C GLY A 25 4.27 4.23 -6.85
N ALA A 26 4.94 3.18 -7.36
CA ALA A 26 5.21 1.98 -6.58
C ALA A 26 6.33 2.21 -5.57
N VAL A 27 6.17 1.62 -4.38
CA VAL A 27 7.14 1.73 -3.29
C VAL A 27 7.84 0.41 -3.12
N LYS A 28 9.16 0.47 -3.02
CA LYS A 28 10.00 -0.64 -2.58
C LYS A 28 10.29 -0.51 -1.09
N TYR A 29 10.15 -1.62 -0.38
CA TYR A 29 10.39 -1.71 1.05
C TYR A 29 11.59 -2.60 1.32
N LYS A 30 12.36 -2.22 2.33
CA LYS A 30 13.42 -3.04 2.92
C LYS A 30 13.13 -3.21 4.40
N ARG A 31 13.31 -4.44 4.91
CA ARG A 31 13.07 -4.75 6.32
C ARG A 31 13.92 -3.86 7.22
N GLY A 32 13.33 -3.32 8.29
CA GLY A 32 14.00 -2.45 9.24
C GLY A 32 14.32 -1.04 8.73
N LYS A 33 13.89 -0.65 7.52
CA LYS A 33 14.08 0.70 6.98
C LYS A 33 12.74 1.41 6.84
N TRP A 34 12.75 2.73 7.06
CA TRP A 34 11.59 3.58 6.83
C TRP A 34 11.41 3.82 5.33
N SER A 35 10.19 3.62 4.84
CA SER A 35 9.76 3.94 3.49
C SER A 35 8.71 5.06 3.54
N SER A 36 8.64 5.86 2.48
CA SER A 36 7.60 6.88 2.24
C SER A 36 7.09 6.71 0.80
N ALA A 37 5.90 7.26 0.50
CA ALA A 37 5.43 7.30 -0.88
C ALA A 37 6.32 8.20 -1.75
N PRO A 38 6.36 8.03 -3.08
CA PRO A 38 7.06 8.95 -3.96
C PRO A 38 6.50 10.37 -3.85
N GLN A 39 7.35 11.39 -4.04
CA GLN A 39 6.98 12.80 -3.80
C GLN A 39 5.71 13.22 -4.56
N HIS A 40 5.60 12.86 -5.85
CA HIS A 40 4.44 13.19 -6.68
C HIS A 40 3.12 12.56 -6.18
N CYS A 41 3.17 11.45 -5.44
CA CYS A 41 1.99 10.89 -4.77
C CYS A 41 1.64 11.71 -3.53
N GLN A 42 2.64 12.09 -2.74
CA GLN A 42 2.46 12.86 -1.51
C GLN A 42 1.85 14.24 -1.79
N GLU A 43 2.29 14.91 -2.85
CA GLU A 43 1.76 16.22 -3.29
C GLU A 43 0.26 16.17 -3.63
N ARG A 44 -0.26 14.97 -3.94
CA ARG A 44 -1.68 14.71 -4.22
C ARG A 44 -2.44 14.13 -3.01
N GLY A 45 -1.80 14.08 -1.84
CA GLY A 45 -2.38 13.53 -0.62
C GLY A 45 -2.30 12.01 -0.49
N TYR A 46 -1.64 11.30 -1.43
CA TYR A 46 -1.49 9.85 -1.37
C TYR A 46 -0.17 9.45 -0.71
N HIS A 47 -0.30 8.70 0.39
CA HIS A 47 0.83 8.14 1.11
C HIS A 47 0.75 6.60 1.20
N LEU A 48 1.33 6.00 2.23
CA LEU A 48 1.40 4.55 2.36
C LEU A 48 0.16 4.02 3.08
N LEU A 49 -0.48 3.02 2.49
CA LEU A 49 -1.59 2.32 3.14
C LEU A 49 -1.07 1.23 4.07
N VAL A 50 -1.69 1.08 5.23
CA VAL A 50 -1.52 -0.03 6.17
C VAL A 50 -2.91 -0.49 6.60
N PHE A 51 -3.01 -1.68 7.17
CA PHE A 51 -4.20 -2.12 7.87
C PHE A 51 -4.01 -1.92 9.38
N ASP A 52 -5.09 -1.61 10.07
CA ASP A 52 -5.13 -1.51 11.52
C ASP A 52 -5.55 -2.79 12.24
N ASP A 53 -5.96 -3.78 11.45
CA ASP A 53 -6.43 -5.07 11.90
C ASP A 53 -5.80 -6.19 11.03
N LEU A 54 -5.28 -7.22 11.70
CA LEU A 54 -4.61 -8.34 11.04
C LEU A 54 -5.58 -9.23 10.27
N LEU A 55 -6.78 -9.46 10.80
CA LEU A 55 -7.80 -10.28 10.15
C LEU A 55 -8.25 -9.62 8.83
N LEU A 56 -8.43 -8.30 8.82
CA LEU A 56 -8.77 -7.55 7.60
C LEU A 56 -7.63 -7.57 6.57
N ALA A 57 -6.37 -7.50 7.02
CA ALA A 57 -5.22 -7.62 6.13
C ALA A 57 -5.12 -9.01 5.50
N ASN A 58 -5.34 -10.07 6.27
CA ASN A 58 -5.30 -11.45 5.77
C ASN A 58 -6.42 -11.71 4.78
N ARG A 59 -7.66 -11.31 5.09
CA ARG A 59 -8.79 -11.40 4.13
C ARG A 59 -8.49 -10.67 2.83
N PHE A 60 -7.91 -9.47 2.90
CA PHE A 60 -7.51 -8.74 1.70
C PHE A 60 -6.50 -9.52 0.85
N VAL A 61 -5.54 -10.22 1.48
CA VAL A 61 -4.58 -11.07 0.76
C VAL A 61 -5.28 -12.26 0.13
N GLU A 62 -6.12 -12.97 0.87
CA GLU A 62 -6.87 -14.14 0.39
C GLU A 62 -7.79 -13.79 -0.79
N ASP A 63 -8.53 -12.68 -0.69
CA ASP A 63 -9.51 -12.27 -1.69
C ASP A 63 -8.87 -11.73 -2.98
N GLN A 64 -7.75 -11.01 -2.87
CA GLN A 64 -7.18 -10.25 -3.98
C GLN A 64 -5.91 -10.88 -4.57
N PHE A 65 -5.19 -11.70 -3.81
CA PHE A 65 -3.89 -12.25 -4.19
C PHE A 65 -3.71 -13.71 -3.76
N PRO A 66 -4.58 -14.63 -4.23
CA PRO A 66 -4.58 -16.04 -3.79
C PRO A 66 -3.31 -16.81 -4.16
N GLU A 67 -2.50 -16.32 -5.10
CA GLU A 67 -1.29 -17.00 -5.60
C GLU A 67 -0.06 -16.92 -4.66
N GLY A 68 -0.23 -16.50 -3.40
CA GLY A 68 0.80 -16.63 -2.37
C GLY A 68 2.03 -15.72 -2.51
N SER A 69 2.05 -14.78 -3.45
CA SER A 69 3.16 -13.82 -3.63
C SER A 69 3.11 -12.61 -2.68
N SER A 70 2.06 -12.53 -1.87
CA SER A 70 1.79 -11.45 -0.92
C SER A 70 2.03 -11.92 0.50
N VAL A 71 2.70 -11.08 1.29
CA VAL A 71 3.04 -11.37 2.68
C VAL A 71 2.62 -10.22 3.57
N VAL A 72 2.25 -10.54 4.81
CA VAL A 72 1.82 -9.56 5.81
C VAL A 72 2.96 -9.31 6.79
N PHE A 73 3.21 -8.05 7.11
CA PHE A 73 4.23 -7.63 8.07
C PHE A 73 3.60 -6.83 9.21
N TYR A 74 4.06 -7.09 10.43
CA TYR A 74 4.02 -6.08 11.49
C TYR A 74 4.89 -4.90 11.09
N CYS A 75 4.33 -3.70 11.25
CA CYS A 75 5.03 -2.48 10.90
C CYS A 75 4.92 -1.41 12.00
N GLU A 76 5.97 -0.60 12.09
CA GLU A 76 5.89 0.69 12.75
C GLU A 76 5.41 1.73 11.73
N VAL A 77 4.60 2.68 12.19
CA VAL A 77 4.08 3.77 11.36
C VAL A 77 4.38 5.12 11.99
N ARG A 78 4.46 6.16 11.16
CA ARG A 78 4.50 7.55 11.62
C ARG A 78 3.54 8.40 10.81
N GLU A 79 2.99 9.41 11.49
CA GLU A 79 2.15 10.46 10.90
C GLU A 79 0.92 9.85 10.21
N ILE A 80 -0.04 9.39 11.03
CA ILE A 80 -1.33 8.88 10.56
C ILE A 80 -2.13 10.03 9.95
N ILE A 81 -2.67 9.80 8.77
CA ILE A 81 -3.50 10.76 8.04
C ILE A 81 -4.96 10.45 8.38
N LYS A 82 -5.65 11.44 8.95
CA LYS A 82 -7.02 11.28 9.47
C LYS A 82 -8.06 11.16 8.36
N GLU A 83 -7.88 11.92 7.29
CA GLU A 83 -8.80 11.96 6.16
C GLU A 83 -8.12 11.33 4.95
N LEU A 84 -8.70 10.22 4.48
CA LEU A 84 -8.20 9.56 3.29
C LEU A 84 -8.67 10.35 2.06
N PRO A 85 -7.78 10.61 1.07
CA PRO A 85 -8.26 11.10 -0.22
C PRO A 85 -9.20 10.08 -0.84
N LEU A 86 -10.06 10.53 -1.76
CA LEU A 86 -10.86 9.63 -2.59
C LEU A 86 -9.94 8.60 -3.25
N MET A 87 -10.32 7.32 -3.27
CA MET A 87 -9.48 6.33 -3.94
C MET A 87 -9.54 6.56 -5.45
N GLN A 88 -8.41 6.97 -6.02
CA GLN A 88 -8.24 6.96 -7.48
C GLN A 88 -7.95 5.53 -7.93
N GLY A 89 -8.64 5.08 -8.99
CA GLY A 89 -8.35 3.80 -9.62
C GLY A 89 -6.88 3.71 -10.04
N ILE A 90 -6.30 2.52 -9.97
CA ILE A 90 -4.92 2.23 -10.38
C ILE A 90 -4.64 2.69 -11.83
N PHE A 91 -5.68 2.77 -12.66
CA PHE A 91 -5.64 3.25 -14.05
C PHE A 91 -5.88 4.76 -14.24
N ASN A 92 -6.24 5.49 -13.19
CA ASN A 92 -6.40 6.95 -13.22
C ASN A 92 -5.07 7.68 -12.90
N TYR A 93 -3.95 6.95 -12.91
CA TYR A 93 -2.65 7.59 -13.02
C TYR A 93 -2.60 8.29 -14.38
N PRO A 94 -2.41 9.62 -14.45
CA PRO A 94 -2.59 10.34 -15.70
C PRO A 94 -1.41 10.02 -16.62
N PHE A 95 -1.58 9.00 -17.46
CA PHE A 95 -1.06 9.11 -18.80
C PHE A 95 -1.79 10.29 -19.47
N PRO A 96 -1.10 11.14 -20.25
CA PRO A 96 -1.77 12.19 -21.01
C PRO A 96 -2.87 11.56 -21.87
N GLY A 97 -4.14 11.90 -21.61
CA GLY A 97 -5.29 11.43 -22.37
C GLY A 97 -6.27 10.46 -21.68
N PHE A 98 -6.04 10.05 -20.42
CA PHE A 98 -7.03 9.24 -19.69
C PHE A 98 -7.95 10.15 -18.84
N HIS A 99 -9.17 10.38 -19.33
CA HIS A 99 -10.22 11.12 -18.63
C HIS A 99 -11.09 10.20 -17.77
N ASP A 100 -11.43 10.72 -16.58
CA ASP A 100 -12.36 10.23 -15.57
C ASP A 100 -13.24 9.05 -15.96
N MET A 101 -12.89 7.87 -15.45
CA MET A 101 -13.88 6.82 -15.21
C MET A 101 -14.39 6.95 -13.77
N ASN A 102 -15.67 7.30 -13.66
CA ASN A 102 -16.51 7.39 -12.45
C ASN A 102 -16.68 6.04 -11.70
N ASN A 103 -15.59 5.31 -11.47
CA ASN A 103 -15.58 4.14 -10.61
C ASN A 103 -15.05 4.58 -9.25
N TYR A 104 -15.95 5.05 -8.38
CA TYR A 104 -15.63 5.32 -6.99
C TYR A 104 -15.30 3.99 -6.31
N PHE A 105 -14.02 3.67 -6.25
CA PHE A 105 -13.59 2.55 -5.44
C PHE A 105 -13.51 3.03 -3.96
N CYS A 106 -13.94 2.19 -3.02
CA CYS A 106 -13.73 2.46 -1.60
C CYS A 106 -12.40 1.84 -1.16
N TRP A 107 -11.68 2.50 -0.26
CA TRP A 107 -10.53 1.87 0.40
C TRP A 107 -10.97 0.56 1.08
N PRO A 108 -10.15 -0.50 1.06
CA PRO A 108 -10.45 -1.72 1.80
C PRO A 108 -10.72 -1.42 3.28
N LYS A 109 -11.66 -2.14 3.89
CA LYS A 109 -11.99 -1.96 5.31
C LYS A 109 -10.73 -2.11 6.18
N GLY A 110 -10.57 -1.25 7.17
CA GLY A 110 -9.40 -1.24 8.07
C GLY A 110 -8.16 -0.57 7.47
N THR A 111 -8.27 -0.01 6.26
CA THR A 111 -7.18 0.76 5.65
C THR A 111 -6.95 2.07 6.40
N VAL A 112 -5.70 2.33 6.74
CA VAL A 112 -5.21 3.58 7.31
C VAL A 112 -4.06 4.07 6.45
N MET A 113 -4.03 5.37 6.16
CA MET A 113 -2.93 5.98 5.44
C MET A 113 -1.94 6.64 6.40
N VAL A 114 -0.65 6.45 6.14
CA VAL A 114 0.45 6.94 6.98
C VAL A 114 1.57 7.47 6.09
N LYS A 115 2.31 8.49 6.54
CA LYS A 115 3.41 9.03 5.73
C LYS A 115 4.62 8.10 5.67
N LYS A 116 4.89 7.37 6.76
CA LYS A 116 6.06 6.48 6.85
C LYS A 116 5.69 5.12 7.41
N VAL A 117 6.28 4.07 6.83
CA VAL A 117 6.15 2.67 7.27
C VAL A 117 7.54 2.07 7.41
N LYS A 118 7.75 1.27 8.45
CA LYS A 118 8.94 0.43 8.60
C LYS A 118 8.50 -1.01 8.86
N LEU A 119 8.94 -1.93 7.98
CA LEU A 119 8.63 -3.36 8.11
C LEU A 119 9.49 -3.98 9.22
N ILE A 120 8.86 -4.64 10.20
CA ILE A 120 9.55 -5.17 11.38
C ILE A 120 9.64 -6.70 11.32
N LYS A 121 8.50 -7.37 11.27
CA LYS A 121 8.40 -8.82 11.37
C LYS A 121 7.35 -9.33 10.39
N GLU A 122 7.72 -10.31 9.58
CA GLU A 122 6.79 -11.04 8.72
C GLU A 122 5.87 -11.90 9.59
N ILE A 123 4.60 -11.99 9.18
CA ILE A 123 3.58 -12.82 9.82
C ILE A 123 3.41 -14.06 8.95
N GLU A 124 3.63 -15.21 9.56
CA GLU A 124 3.41 -16.53 8.97
C GLU A 124 1.93 -16.90 9.00
#